data_AF-A0A1M3NR04-F1
#
_entry.id   AF-A0A1M3NR04-F1
#
_cell.length_a   1.000
_cell.length_b   1.000
_cell.length_c   1.000
_cell.angle_alpha   90.00
_cell.angle_beta   90.00
_cell.angle_gamma   90.00
#
_symmetry.space_group_name_H-M   'P 1'
#
loop_
_entity.id
_entity.type
_entity.pdbx_description
1 polymer ?
#
loop_
_entity_poly.entity_id
_entity_poly.type
_entity_poly.pdbx_seq_one_letter_code
_entity_poly.pdbx_strand_id
1 'polypeptide(L)'
;MANGDYSSITGRQIGAARVLAGLDVNALAASADVPPDQLRRIETFAGPPTANHAMVGALCEALEKLGVEFIPEGRSGAGVRLRFNRQQTRQIAGWENEGGAAADDDIP
;
A
#
# COMPACT_ATOMS: atom_id res chain seq x y z
N MET A 1 11.29 10.76 1.64
CA MET A 1 10.58 11.25 0.44
C MET A 1 10.43 10.05 -0.46
N ALA A 2 9.22 9.57 -0.70
CA ALA A 2 9.07 8.45 -1.63
C ALA A 2 9.17 8.93 -3.06
N ASN A 3 9.86 8.13 -3.86
CA ASN A 3 10.31 8.43 -5.21
C ASN A 3 9.50 7.61 -6.23
N GLY A 4 8.18 7.55 -6.08
CA GLY A 4 7.30 6.87 -7.03
C GLY A 4 6.62 7.88 -7.94
N ASP A 5 6.76 7.74 -9.27
CA ASP A 5 5.94 8.49 -10.21
C ASP A 5 4.55 7.83 -10.29
N TYR A 6 3.59 8.41 -9.58
CA TYR A 6 2.20 7.93 -9.53
C TYR A 6 1.25 8.71 -10.45
N SER A 7 1.78 9.50 -11.39
CA SER A 7 0.97 10.36 -12.28
C SER A 7 0.02 9.59 -13.20
N SER A 8 0.28 8.30 -13.42
CA SER A 8 -0.56 7.41 -14.24
C SER A 8 -1.50 6.52 -13.42
N ILE A 9 -1.42 6.55 -12.09
CA ILE A 9 -2.22 5.66 -11.23
C ILE A 9 -3.63 6.22 -11.06
N THR A 10 -4.62 5.38 -11.33
CA THR A 10 -6.03 5.75 -11.23
C THR A 10 -6.60 5.53 -9.84
N GLY A 11 -7.67 6.25 -9.51
CA GLY A 11 -8.44 6.02 -8.28
C GLY A 11 -8.94 4.58 -8.14
N ARG A 12 -9.38 3.97 -9.24
CA ARG A 12 -9.80 2.57 -9.28
C ARG A 12 -8.67 1.59 -8.96
N GLN A 13 -7.44 1.87 -9.38
CA GLN A 13 -6.29 1.05 -8.98
C GLN A 13 -6.02 1.17 -7.48
N ILE A 14 -6.16 2.35 -6.87
CA ILE A 14 -6.03 2.52 -5.42
C ILE A 14 -7.09 1.71 -4.68
N GLY A 15 -8.35 1.77 -5.13
CA GLY A 15 -9.44 0.97 -4.54
C GLY A 15 -9.19 -0.54 -4.68
N ALA A 16 -8.75 -0.99 -5.86
CA ALA A 16 -8.39 -2.39 -6.07
C ALA A 16 -7.21 -2.84 -5.18
N ALA A 17 -6.18 -2.01 -5.05
CA ALA A 17 -5.04 -2.24 -4.19
C ALA A 17 -5.44 -2.37 -2.72
N ARG A 18 -6.31 -1.47 -2.23
CA ARG A 18 -6.82 -1.52 -0.87
C ARG A 18 -7.54 -2.84 -0.58
N VAL A 19 -8.42 -3.26 -1.48
CA VAL A 19 -9.15 -4.54 -1.35
C VAL A 19 -8.19 -5.72 -1.41
N LEU A 20 -7.20 -5.69 -2.30
CA LEU A 20 -6.20 -6.75 -2.43
C LEU A 20 -5.31 -6.88 -1.19
N ALA A 21 -4.99 -5.76 -0.54
CA ALA A 21 -4.27 -5.70 0.73
C ALA A 21 -5.15 -6.04 1.96
N GLY A 22 -6.45 -6.28 1.78
CA GLY A 22 -7.37 -6.62 2.87
C GLY A 22 -7.68 -5.45 3.81
N LEU A 23 -7.49 -4.21 3.36
CA LEU A 23 -7.72 -3.01 4.16
C LEU A 23 -9.14 -2.46 3.98
N ASP A 24 -9.73 -1.99 5.09
CA ASP A 24 -10.86 -1.07 5.00
C ASP A 24 -10.39 0.36 4.70
N VAL A 25 -11.35 1.25 4.42
CA VAL A 25 -11.07 2.64 4.07
C VAL A 25 -10.38 3.39 5.22
N ASN A 26 -10.79 3.14 6.47
CA ASN A 26 -10.26 3.89 7.62
C ASN A 26 -8.80 3.49 7.91
N ALA A 27 -8.48 2.20 7.76
CA ALA A 27 -7.14 1.67 7.96
C ALA A 27 -6.14 2.24 6.95
N LEU A 28 -6.51 2.28 5.66
CA LEU A 28 -5.66 2.90 4.63
C LEU A 28 -5.57 4.43 4.81
N ALA A 29 -6.69 5.08 5.10
CA ALA A 29 -6.75 6.51 5.36
C ALA A 29 -5.78 6.92 6.50
N ALA A 30 -5.81 6.18 7.62
CA ALA A 30 -4.92 6.43 8.75
C ALA A 30 -3.44 6.17 8.42
N SER A 31 -3.12 5.11 7.67
CA SER A 31 -1.72 4.79 7.32
C SER A 31 -1.11 5.78 6.32
N ALA A 32 -1.93 6.43 5.51
CA ALA A 32 -1.53 7.42 4.51
C ALA A 32 -1.70 8.89 4.96
N ASP A 33 -2.18 9.14 6.19
CA ASP A 33 -2.54 10.48 6.69
C ASP A 33 -3.50 11.23 5.75
N VAL A 34 -4.53 10.52 5.28
CA VAL A 34 -5.55 11.01 4.35
C VAL A 34 -6.93 10.94 5.01
N PRO A 35 -7.78 11.98 4.92
CA PRO A 35 -9.16 11.89 5.40
C PRO A 35 -9.95 10.76 4.70
N PRO A 36 -10.70 9.91 5.44
CA PRO A 36 -11.44 8.79 4.86
C PRO A 36 -12.43 9.17 3.75
N ASP A 37 -13.08 10.33 3.86
CA ASP A 37 -14.00 10.82 2.83
C ASP A 37 -13.27 11.25 1.55
N GLN A 38 -12.05 11.75 1.68
CA GLN A 38 -11.23 12.08 0.53
C GLN A 38 -10.71 10.81 -0.15
N LEU A 39 -10.33 9.78 0.61
CA LEU A 39 -10.01 8.46 0.04
C LEU A 39 -11.20 7.88 -0.74
N ARG A 40 -12.41 7.91 -0.16
CA ARG A 40 -13.63 7.48 -0.88
C ARG A 40 -13.82 8.23 -2.20
N ARG A 41 -13.64 9.55 -2.20
CA ARG A 41 -13.70 10.36 -3.44
C ARG A 41 -12.63 9.95 -4.43
N ILE A 42 -11.39 9.76 -3.97
CA ILE A 42 -10.26 9.32 -4.80
C ILE A 42 -10.60 8.00 -5.51
N GLU A 43 -11.11 7.01 -4.78
CA GLU A 43 -11.44 5.68 -5.34
C GLU A 43 -12.52 5.71 -6.44
N THR A 44 -13.35 6.76 -6.52
CA THR A 44 -14.37 6.88 -7.57
C THR A 44 -13.82 7.31 -8.92
N PHE A 45 -12.62 7.90 -8.97
CA PHE A 45 -12.06 8.40 -10.22
C PHE A 45 -11.58 7.25 -11.12
N ALA A 46 -12.09 7.23 -12.35
CA ALA A 46 -11.68 6.28 -13.37
C ALA A 46 -10.28 6.58 -13.95
N GLY A 47 -9.81 7.83 -13.87
CA GLY A 47 -8.51 8.27 -14.35
C GLY A 47 -7.60 8.80 -13.23
N PRO A 48 -6.41 9.32 -13.58
CA PRO A 48 -5.49 9.94 -12.61
C PRO A 48 -6.12 11.16 -11.93
N PRO A 49 -6.09 11.25 -10.58
CA PRO A 49 -6.62 12.41 -9.87
C PRO A 49 -5.77 13.65 -10.10
N THR A 50 -6.27 14.64 -10.84
CA THR A 50 -5.51 15.86 -11.23
C THR A 50 -5.20 16.81 -10.06
N ALA A 51 -5.99 16.81 -8.99
CA ALA A 51 -5.82 17.74 -7.86
C ALA A 51 -5.17 17.12 -6.61
N ASN A 52 -4.98 15.80 -6.58
CA ASN A 52 -4.67 15.07 -5.34
C ASN A 52 -3.33 14.32 -5.38
N HIS A 53 -2.36 14.76 -6.19
CA HIS A 53 -1.09 14.05 -6.41
C HIS A 53 -0.35 13.67 -5.12
N ALA A 54 -0.28 14.57 -4.14
CA ALA A 54 0.37 14.28 -2.85
C ALA A 54 -0.35 13.18 -2.06
N MET A 55 -1.69 13.22 -2.04
CA MET A 55 -2.50 12.22 -1.34
C MET A 55 -2.47 10.87 -2.04
N VAL A 56 -2.50 10.87 -3.38
CA VAL A 56 -2.32 9.68 -4.21
C VAL A 56 -0.96 9.04 -3.92
N GLY A 57 0.11 9.84 -3.87
CA GLY A 57 1.44 9.36 -3.50
C GLY A 57 1.45 8.68 -2.13
N ALA A 58 0.94 9.35 -1.10
CA ALA A 58 0.88 8.79 0.25
C ALA A 58 0.09 7.47 0.32
N LEU A 59 -1.03 7.38 -0.38
CA LEU A 59 -1.84 6.15 -0.46
C LEU A 59 -1.08 5.02 -1.18
N CYS A 60 -0.47 5.31 -2.33
CA CYS A 60 0.32 4.34 -3.08
C CYS A 60 1.49 3.82 -2.25
N GLU A 61 2.23 4.70 -1.58
CA GLU A 61 3.34 4.32 -0.70
C GLU A 61 2.88 3.43 0.46
N ALA A 62 1.77 3.76 1.11
CA ALA A 62 1.22 2.96 2.20
C ALA A 62 0.86 1.55 1.72
N LEU A 63 0.28 1.43 0.52
CA LEU A 63 -0.06 0.15 -0.09
C LEU A 63 1.18 -0.63 -0.54
N GLU A 64 2.18 0.03 -1.09
CA GLU A 64 3.45 -0.60 -1.51
C GLU A 64 4.24 -1.17 -0.32
N LYS A 65 4.19 -0.51 0.84
CA LYS A 65 4.74 -1.03 2.11
C LYS A 65 4.05 -2.32 2.56
N LEU A 66 2.79 -2.51 2.19
CA LEU A 66 2.00 -3.72 2.43
C LEU A 66 2.17 -4.78 1.34
N GLY A 67 3.15 -4.59 0.44
CA GLY A 67 3.47 -5.55 -0.60
C GLY A 67 2.59 -5.45 -1.85
N VAL A 68 1.85 -4.35 -2.03
CA VAL A 68 1.17 -4.08 -3.30
C VAL A 68 2.18 -3.61 -4.35
N GLU A 69 1.93 -3.94 -5.61
CA GLU A 69 2.61 -3.39 -6.77
C GLU A 69 1.58 -2.87 -7.77
N PHE A 70 1.72 -1.59 -8.13
CA PHE A 70 0.91 -0.95 -9.16
C PHE A 70 1.50 -1.22 -10.54
N ILE A 71 0.63 -1.58 -11.48
CA ILE A 71 1.01 -1.83 -12.88
C ILE A 71 0.42 -0.69 -13.72
N PRO A 72 1.24 0.21 -14.29
CA PRO A 72 0.74 1.29 -15.13
C PRO A 72 0.15 0.74 -16.43
N GLU A 73 -0.68 1.56 -17.09
CA GLU A 73 -1.23 1.28 -18.41
C GLU A 73 -0.12 1.34 -19.47
N GLY A 74 0.57 0.21 -19.67
CA GLY A 74 1.60 0.05 -20.69
C GLY A 74 0.99 -0.40 -22.02
N ARG A 75 1.57 -1.45 -22.64
CA ARG A 75 0.93 -2.12 -23.80
C ARG A 75 -0.29 -2.97 -23.42
N SER A 76 -0.47 -3.19 -22.12
CA SER A 76 -1.62 -3.86 -21.51
C SER A 76 -2.34 -2.85 -20.62
N GLY A 77 -3.61 -3.11 -20.30
CA GLY A 77 -4.38 -2.26 -19.39
C GLY A 77 -3.75 -2.13 -18.00
N ALA A 78 -4.11 -1.07 -17.27
CA ALA A 78 -3.66 -0.83 -15.91
C ALA A 78 -4.09 -1.94 -14.93
N GLY A 79 -3.28 -2.19 -13.90
CA GLY A 79 -3.53 -3.27 -12.96
C GLY A 79 -2.87 -3.09 -11.59
N VAL A 80 -3.10 -4.07 -10.71
CA VAL A 80 -2.53 -4.16 -9.36
C VAL A 80 -2.28 -5.63 -9.01
N ARG A 81 -1.17 -5.93 -8.32
CA ARG A 81 -0.87 -7.27 -7.80
C ARG A 81 -0.18 -7.20 -6.43
N LEU A 82 -0.04 -8.36 -5.78
CA LEU A 82 0.84 -8.52 -4.62
C LEU A 82 2.25 -8.93 -5.08
N ARG A 83 3.28 -8.37 -4.46
CA ARG A 83 4.70 -8.69 -4.71
C ARG A 83 5.05 -10.10 -4.27
N PHE A 84 4.48 -10.54 -3.15
CA PHE A 84 4.77 -11.83 -2.56
C PHE A 84 3.68 -12.83 -2.88
N ASN A 85 4.08 -14.05 -3.23
CA ASN A 85 3.13 -15.15 -3.35
C ASN A 85 2.74 -15.68 -1.95
N ARG A 86 1.74 -16.55 -1.89
CA ARG A 86 1.25 -17.13 -0.62
C ARG A 86 2.31 -17.92 0.16
N GLN A 87 3.35 -18.44 -0.50
CA GLN A 87 4.43 -19.16 0.19
C GLN A 87 5.42 -18.17 0.84
N GLN A 88 5.81 -17.11 0.13
CA GLN A 88 6.70 -16.06 0.65
C GLN A 88 6.05 -15.30 1.82
N THR A 89 4.75 -15.03 1.75
CA THR A 89 4.02 -14.37 2.84
C THR A 89 4.05 -15.20 4.14
N ARG A 90 3.94 -16.53 4.03
CA ARG A 90 4.03 -17.44 5.20
C ARG A 90 5.44 -17.51 5.79
N GLN A 91 6.47 -17.40 4.96
CA GLN A 91 7.86 -17.42 5.42
C GLN A 91 8.21 -16.11 6.15
N ILE A 92 7.74 -14.95 5.67
CA ILE A 92 7.94 -13.66 6.35
C ILE A 92 7.26 -13.64 7.73
N ALA A 93 6.00 -14.10 7.83
CA ALA A 93 5.30 -14.18 9.11
C ALA A 93 5.97 -15.15 10.12
N GLY A 94 6.71 -16.15 9.62
CA GLY A 94 7.47 -17.07 10.47
C GLY A 94 8.70 -16.43 11.12
N TRP A 95 9.29 -15.40 10.50
CA TRP A 95 10.52 -14.75 10.99
C TRP A 95 10.26 -13.61 11.99
N GLU A 96 9.02 -13.13 12.12
CA GLU A 96 8.64 -12.14 13.14
C GLU A 96 8.44 -12.76 14.54
N ASN A 97 8.39 -14.10 14.65
CA ASN A 97 8.14 -14.81 15.91
C ASN A 97 9.41 -15.37 16.58
N GLU A 98 10.61 -15.03 16.09
CA GLU A 98 11.90 -15.45 16.66
C GLU A 98 12.67 -14.28 17.32
N GLY A 99 11.97 -13.22 17.72
CA GLY A 99 12.51 -12.11 18.50
C GLY A 99 12.27 -12.26 20.00
N GLY A 100 12.78 -13.34 20.61
CA GLY A 100 12.78 -13.50 22.07
C GLY A 100 13.67 -12.43 22.74
N ALA A 101 13.19 -11.84 23.83
CA ALA A 101 13.83 -10.74 24.53
C ALA A 101 15.31 -11.00 24.88
N ALA A 102 16.22 -10.19 24.35
CA ALA A 102 17.54 -10.00 24.94
C ALA A 102 17.36 -9.11 26.17
N ALA A 103 16.82 -9.68 27.25
CA ALA A 103 16.85 -9.11 28.57
C ALA A 103 17.88 -9.88 29.40
N ASP A 104 18.75 -9.09 30.01
CA ASP A 104 19.71 -9.42 31.07
C ASP A 104 20.96 -10.22 30.67
N ASP A 105 22.08 -9.50 30.54
CA ASP A 105 23.37 -10.01 31.03
C ASP A 105 24.04 -8.87 31.81
N ASP A 106 23.66 -8.80 33.10
CA ASP A 106 24.28 -8.01 34.15
C ASP A 106 25.69 -8.58 34.38
N ILE A 107 26.72 -7.83 33.98
CA ILE A 107 28.12 -8.26 34.04
C ILE A 107 28.70 -7.81 35.39
N PRO A 108 29.17 -8.73 36.27
CA PRO A 108 29.79 -8.37 37.55
C PRO A 108 31.18 -7.72 37.41
#